data_AF-A0A4Q3VJI3-F1
#
_entry.id   AF-A0A4Q3VJI3-F1
#
_cell.length_a   1.000
_cell.length_b   1.000
_cell.length_c   1.000
_cell.angle_alpha   90.00
_cell.angle_beta   90.00
_cell.angle_gamma   90.00
#
_symmetry.space_group_name_H-M   'P 1'
#
loop_
_entity.id
_entity.type
_entity.pdbx_description
1 polymer ?
#
loop_
_entity_poly.entity_id
_entity_poly.type
_entity_poly.pdbx_seq_one_letter_code
_entity_poly.pdbx_strand_id
1 'polypeptide(L)'
;MRSIKILAAIGFAAAAVAANADPISISSTGYGLATGSTDPNWLIDGNAAKVSAANPAWTGGTAVAATGAQWINVAGNPDANENGGVNFFETSFDLTGYDASTAALNVFWSSDNGSILKLNGNVIDSIAGFDGSLRSYQTNKSISITNSAFFVPGVNILTFEVTNGGDDTFSNGPIGLIADVNGTVNAVPEPASMAALGLGGLALLRRRRKSA
;
A
#
# COMPACT_ATOMS: atom_id res chain seq x y z
N MET A 1 -48.09 51.62 -13.20
CA MET A 1 -47.97 50.71 -12.05
C MET A 1 -47.02 49.58 -12.43
N ARG A 2 -46.08 49.25 -11.52
CA ARG A 2 -44.81 48.58 -11.79
C ARG A 2 -44.97 47.08 -12.09
N SER A 3 -44.31 46.61 -13.15
CA SER A 3 -44.17 45.19 -13.49
C SER A 3 -43.06 44.56 -12.63
N ILE A 4 -43.44 43.63 -11.76
CA ILE A 4 -42.52 42.85 -10.92
C ILE A 4 -41.91 41.75 -11.80
N LYS A 5 -40.62 41.86 -12.10
CA LYS A 5 -39.83 40.77 -12.70
C LYS A 5 -39.35 39.85 -11.57
N ILE A 6 -39.91 38.65 -11.50
CA ILE A 6 -39.44 37.61 -10.57
C ILE A 6 -38.15 37.03 -11.16
N LEU A 7 -37.01 37.36 -10.55
CA LEU A 7 -35.76 36.62 -10.77
C LEU A 7 -35.85 35.31 -9.97
N ALA A 8 -35.93 34.17 -10.66
CA ALA A 8 -35.75 32.87 -10.04
C ALA A 8 -34.24 32.56 -9.95
N ALA A 9 -33.66 32.66 -8.76
CA ALA A 9 -32.32 32.18 -8.47
C ALA A 9 -32.39 30.64 -8.31
N ILE A 10 -31.86 29.90 -9.27
CA ILE A 10 -31.66 28.45 -9.13
C ILE A 10 -30.32 28.26 -8.42
N GLY A 11 -30.36 27.99 -7.12
CA GLY A 11 -29.19 27.55 -6.38
C GLY A 11 -28.81 26.13 -6.81
N PHE A 12 -27.59 25.94 -7.32
CA PHE A 12 -27.01 24.61 -7.51
C PHE A 12 -26.54 24.09 -6.15
N ALA A 13 -27.34 23.21 -5.54
CA ALA A 13 -26.84 22.38 -4.45
C ALA A 13 -25.93 21.31 -5.07
N ALA A 14 -24.62 21.40 -4.84
CA ALA A 14 -23.72 20.29 -5.11
C ALA A 14 -24.11 19.16 -4.15
N ALA A 15 -24.59 18.05 -4.70
CA ALA A 15 -24.78 16.84 -3.92
C ALA A 15 -23.40 16.32 -3.54
N ALA A 16 -22.99 16.52 -2.28
CA ALA A 16 -21.86 15.82 -1.71
C ALA A 16 -22.24 14.34 -1.64
N VAL A 17 -21.76 13.54 -2.60
CA VAL A 17 -21.81 12.08 -2.48
C VAL A 17 -20.89 11.75 -1.32
N ALA A 18 -21.39 11.05 -0.31
CA ALA A 18 -20.54 10.52 0.75
C ALA A 18 -19.56 9.54 0.10
N ALA A 19 -18.31 9.97 -0.07
CA ALA A 19 -17.25 9.09 -0.54
C ALA A 19 -17.02 8.05 0.56
N ASN A 20 -17.38 6.80 0.29
CA ASN A 20 -16.84 5.71 1.08
C ASN A 20 -15.39 5.53 0.65
N ALA A 21 -14.51 5.27 1.61
CA ALA A 21 -13.11 5.02 1.29
C ALA A 21 -13.02 3.69 0.54
N ASP A 22 -12.42 3.71 -0.63
CA ASP A 22 -12.15 2.55 -1.46
C ASP A 22 -10.90 1.82 -0.96
N PRO A 23 -10.83 0.49 -1.06
CA PRO A 23 -9.61 -0.25 -0.71
C PRO A 23 -8.49 0.09 -1.70
N ILE A 24 -7.27 0.31 -1.19
CA ILE A 24 -6.08 0.42 -2.02
C ILE A 24 -5.74 -0.97 -2.59
N SER A 25 -5.52 -1.05 -3.90
CA SER A 25 -5.06 -2.28 -4.56
C SER A 25 -3.56 -2.47 -4.32
N ILE A 26 -3.24 -3.17 -3.23
CA ILE A 26 -1.89 -3.58 -2.83
C ILE A 26 -1.93 -5.03 -2.36
N SER A 27 -0.83 -5.78 -2.54
CA SER A 27 -0.78 -7.20 -2.18
C SER A 27 0.20 -7.45 -1.03
N SER A 28 -0.26 -8.15 0.00
CA SER A 28 0.59 -8.75 1.03
C SER A 28 1.55 -9.79 0.43
N THR A 29 2.71 -10.01 1.08
CA THR A 29 3.73 -10.93 0.57
C THR A 29 3.18 -12.35 0.42
N GLY A 30 3.37 -12.99 -0.73
CA GLY A 30 2.99 -14.36 -1.01
C GLY A 30 1.50 -14.68 -0.90
N TYR A 31 0.61 -13.68 -0.88
CA TYR A 31 -0.81 -13.91 -0.66
C TYR A 31 -1.42 -14.85 -1.71
N GLY A 32 -2.00 -15.96 -1.23
CA GLY A 32 -2.64 -16.97 -2.09
C GLY A 32 -1.69 -17.82 -2.92
N LEU A 33 -0.38 -17.74 -2.68
CA LEU A 33 0.64 -18.49 -3.41
C LEU A 33 1.12 -19.71 -2.61
N ALA A 34 1.76 -20.65 -3.31
CA ALA A 34 2.41 -21.79 -2.68
C ALA A 34 3.89 -21.51 -2.46
N THR A 35 4.49 -22.12 -1.43
CA THR A 35 5.94 -22.06 -1.20
C THR A 35 6.74 -22.45 -2.44
N GLY A 36 7.80 -21.70 -2.73
CA GLY A 36 8.64 -21.82 -3.93
C GLY A 36 8.11 -21.06 -5.15
N SER A 37 6.87 -20.57 -5.13
CA SER A 37 6.30 -19.81 -6.26
C SER A 37 6.90 -18.41 -6.33
N THR A 38 7.05 -17.89 -7.54
CA THR A 38 7.34 -16.47 -7.77
C THR A 38 6.15 -15.61 -7.36
N ASP A 39 6.41 -14.55 -6.60
CA ASP A 39 5.42 -13.53 -6.25
C ASP A 39 5.39 -12.44 -7.35
N PRO A 40 4.27 -12.24 -8.06
CA PRO A 40 4.19 -11.26 -9.13
C PRO A 40 4.07 -9.82 -8.64
N ASN A 41 3.80 -9.60 -7.34
CA ASN A 41 3.56 -8.27 -6.78
C ASN A 41 4.76 -7.71 -6.00
N TRP A 42 5.81 -8.51 -5.85
CA TRP A 42 6.97 -8.18 -5.03
C TRP A 42 8.27 -8.37 -5.80
N LEU A 43 9.15 -7.38 -5.65
CA LEU A 43 10.51 -7.41 -6.16
C LEU A 43 11.50 -7.41 -5.01
N ILE A 44 12.65 -8.05 -5.22
CA ILE A 44 13.84 -7.97 -4.36
C ILE A 44 14.99 -7.54 -5.26
N ASP A 45 15.47 -6.31 -5.05
CA ASP A 45 16.52 -5.68 -5.87
C ASP A 45 16.21 -5.74 -7.37
N GLY A 46 14.95 -5.49 -7.73
CA GLY A 46 14.45 -5.54 -9.12
C GLY A 46 14.21 -6.94 -9.69
N ASN A 47 14.49 -8.01 -8.94
CA ASN A 47 14.19 -9.39 -9.33
C ASN A 47 12.89 -9.86 -8.69
N ALA A 48 12.18 -10.79 -9.32
CA ALA A 48 10.94 -11.29 -8.74
C ALA A 48 11.19 -12.03 -7.41
N ALA A 49 10.46 -11.65 -6.37
CA ALA A 49 10.50 -12.34 -5.08
C ALA A 49 9.92 -13.76 -5.21
N LYS A 50 10.28 -14.64 -4.28
CA LYS A 50 9.71 -15.98 -4.20
C LYS A 50 9.21 -16.28 -2.81
N VAL A 51 8.06 -16.94 -2.74
CA VAL A 51 7.50 -17.44 -1.49
C VAL A 51 8.45 -18.48 -0.91
N SER A 52 8.72 -18.34 0.37
CA SER A 52 9.59 -19.21 1.15
C SER A 52 8.83 -19.72 2.37
N ALA A 53 9.24 -20.89 2.88
CA ALA A 53 8.85 -21.27 4.24
C ALA A 53 9.60 -20.38 5.24
N ALA A 54 9.14 -20.36 6.50
CA ALA A 54 9.96 -19.80 7.57
C ALA A 54 11.23 -20.63 7.76
N ASN A 55 12.40 -19.99 7.96
CA ASN A 55 13.64 -20.70 8.25
C ASN A 55 13.51 -21.52 9.54
N PRO A 56 13.95 -22.79 9.54
CA PRO A 56 13.92 -23.64 10.72
C PRO A 56 14.57 -23.01 11.97
N ALA A 57 15.64 -22.22 11.82
CA ALA A 57 16.28 -21.47 12.90
C ALA A 57 15.39 -20.35 13.48
N TRP A 58 14.43 -19.83 12.71
CA TRP A 58 13.37 -18.94 13.21
C TRP A 58 12.33 -19.72 14.01
N THR A 59 12.12 -21.00 13.67
CA THR A 59 11.03 -21.85 14.17
C THR A 59 11.34 -22.63 15.45
N GLY A 60 12.31 -22.19 16.27
CA GLY A 60 12.41 -22.63 17.68
C GLY A 60 11.12 -22.47 18.50
N GLY A 61 10.07 -21.89 17.89
CA GLY A 61 8.66 -22.11 18.20
C GLY A 61 7.73 -21.00 17.71
N THR A 62 8.27 -19.88 17.21
CA THR A 62 7.51 -18.61 17.15
C THR A 62 7.87 -17.72 15.95
N ALA A 63 8.20 -18.30 14.79
CA ALA A 63 8.36 -17.49 13.59
C ALA A 63 7.08 -16.67 13.37
N VAL A 64 7.24 -15.39 13.04
CA VAL A 64 6.08 -14.52 12.81
C VAL A 64 5.25 -15.07 11.65
N ALA A 65 3.94 -15.18 11.89
CA ALA A 65 2.96 -15.59 10.91
C ALA A 65 1.88 -14.51 10.79
N ALA A 66 1.34 -14.35 9.58
CA ALA A 66 0.20 -13.50 9.30
C ALA A 66 -0.81 -14.32 8.48
N THR A 67 -2.10 -14.16 8.76
CA THR A 67 -3.16 -14.90 8.05
C THR A 67 -3.20 -14.57 6.56
N GLY A 68 -2.83 -13.34 6.19
CA GLY A 68 -2.85 -12.82 4.82
C GLY A 68 -1.48 -12.72 4.15
N ALA A 69 -0.40 -13.25 4.73
CA ALA A 69 0.94 -13.10 4.16
C ALA A 69 1.82 -14.34 4.41
N GLN A 70 2.82 -14.51 3.56
CA GLN A 70 3.85 -15.54 3.65
C GLN A 70 5.23 -14.91 3.59
N TRP A 71 6.22 -15.60 4.14
CA TRP A 71 7.61 -15.21 3.98
C TRP A 71 8.01 -15.24 2.51
N ILE A 72 8.74 -14.23 2.06
CA ILE A 72 9.37 -14.18 0.74
C ILE A 72 10.87 -13.95 0.87
N ASN A 73 11.64 -14.47 -0.08
CA ASN A 73 13.06 -14.19 -0.26
C ASN A 73 13.48 -14.40 -1.71
N VAL A 74 14.77 -14.23 -2.02
CA VAL A 74 15.31 -14.32 -3.38
C VAL A 74 15.24 -15.76 -3.92
N ALA A 75 15.61 -16.74 -3.11
CA ALA A 75 15.74 -18.13 -3.54
C ALA A 75 14.43 -18.93 -3.55
N GLY A 76 13.41 -18.51 -2.80
CA GLY A 76 12.24 -19.32 -2.45
C GLY A 76 12.58 -20.48 -1.51
N ASN A 77 13.72 -20.38 -0.83
CA ASN A 77 14.24 -21.39 0.10
C ASN A 77 14.66 -20.68 1.39
N PRO A 78 14.16 -21.10 2.56
CA PRO A 78 14.52 -20.48 3.83
C PRO A 78 16.01 -20.54 4.16
N ASP A 79 16.69 -21.60 3.73
CA ASP A 79 18.08 -21.90 4.11
C ASP A 79 19.10 -21.39 3.09
N ALA A 80 18.65 -20.61 2.11
CA ALA A 80 19.54 -20.02 1.12
C ALA A 80 20.53 -19.07 1.81
N ASN A 81 21.83 -19.29 1.54
CA ASN A 81 22.89 -18.44 2.04
C ASN A 81 23.09 -17.27 1.07
N GLU A 82 22.31 -16.22 1.26
CA GLU A 82 22.38 -15.00 0.45
C GLU A 82 23.57 -14.13 0.88
N ASN A 83 24.03 -13.25 0.00
CA ASN A 83 25.13 -12.34 0.33
C ASN A 83 24.71 -11.35 1.42
N GLY A 84 25.64 -11.01 2.32
CA GLY A 84 25.45 -9.94 3.29
C GLY A 84 25.31 -8.57 2.62
N GLY A 85 24.45 -7.71 3.16
CA GLY A 85 24.17 -6.39 2.61
C GLY A 85 22.74 -5.94 2.89
N VAL A 86 22.28 -4.91 2.17
CA VAL A 86 20.90 -4.43 2.21
C VAL A 86 20.18 -4.87 0.94
N ASN A 87 19.05 -5.56 1.09
CA ASN A 87 18.16 -5.93 0.00
C ASN A 87 16.87 -5.12 0.08
N PHE A 88 16.40 -4.65 -1.07
CA PHE A 88 15.19 -3.83 -1.18
C PHE A 88 14.01 -4.72 -1.58
N PHE A 89 13.13 -5.00 -0.62
CA PHE A 89 11.87 -5.69 -0.85
C PHE A 89 10.80 -4.65 -1.16
N GLU A 90 10.26 -4.69 -2.38
CA GLU A 90 9.43 -3.62 -2.92
C GLU A 90 8.11 -4.14 -3.46
N THR A 91 7.03 -3.42 -3.15
CA THR A 91 5.74 -3.54 -3.83
C THR A 91 5.21 -2.15 -4.19
N SER A 92 4.25 -2.09 -5.11
CA SER A 92 3.69 -0.83 -5.58
C SER A 92 2.17 -0.88 -5.65
N PHE A 93 1.55 0.29 -5.52
CA PHE A 93 0.12 0.49 -5.69
C PHE A 93 -0.14 1.81 -6.41
N ASP A 94 -1.21 1.88 -7.18
CA ASP A 94 -1.53 3.06 -8.00
C ASP A 94 -2.75 3.79 -7.41
N LEU A 95 -2.57 5.08 -7.14
CA LEU A 95 -3.60 6.01 -6.67
C LEU A 95 -4.14 6.90 -7.81
N THR A 96 -3.91 6.56 -9.07
CA THR A 96 -4.50 7.28 -10.21
C THR A 96 -6.03 7.28 -10.11
N GLY A 97 -6.62 8.47 -10.15
CA GLY A 97 -8.07 8.67 -9.96
C GLY A 97 -8.52 8.81 -8.51
N TYR A 98 -7.59 8.73 -7.55
CA TYR A 98 -7.85 8.89 -6.12
C TYR A 98 -7.20 10.15 -5.55
N ASP A 99 -7.74 10.63 -4.43
CA ASP A 99 -7.13 11.71 -3.65
C ASP A 99 -6.07 11.11 -2.72
N ALA A 100 -4.80 11.18 -3.14
CA ALA A 100 -3.67 10.67 -2.38
C ALA A 100 -3.56 11.26 -0.96
N SER A 101 -4.11 12.46 -0.71
CA SER A 101 -4.10 13.06 0.62
C SER A 101 -5.00 12.35 1.64
N THR A 102 -5.89 11.48 1.16
CA THR A 102 -6.80 10.67 1.96
C THR A 102 -6.34 9.22 2.12
N ALA A 103 -5.23 8.85 1.48
CA ALA A 103 -4.70 7.50 1.53
C ALA A 103 -4.21 7.16 2.93
N ALA A 104 -4.47 5.92 3.33
CA ALA A 104 -3.95 5.32 4.55
C ALA A 104 -3.57 3.87 4.29
N LEU A 105 -2.43 3.45 4.86
CA LEU A 105 -2.00 2.05 4.85
C LEU A 105 -1.91 1.52 6.28
N ASN A 106 -2.32 0.28 6.50
CA ASN A 106 -1.94 -0.51 7.66
C ASN A 106 -0.90 -1.53 7.22
N VAL A 107 0.21 -1.57 7.94
CA VAL A 107 1.35 -2.45 7.63
C VAL A 107 1.67 -3.24 8.87
N PHE A 108 1.54 -4.56 8.77
CA PHE A 108 2.13 -5.52 9.70
C PHE A 108 3.35 -6.14 9.03
N TRP A 109 4.49 -6.23 9.72
CA TRP A 109 5.65 -6.91 9.15
C TRP A 109 6.63 -7.48 10.19
N SER A 110 7.44 -8.40 9.69
CA SER A 110 8.66 -8.92 10.32
C SER A 110 9.68 -9.23 9.24
N SER A 111 10.95 -9.36 9.63
CA SER A 111 12.06 -9.56 8.69
C SER A 111 13.17 -10.40 9.31
N ASP A 112 13.96 -11.04 8.47
CA ASP A 112 15.27 -11.60 8.82
C ASP A 112 16.34 -10.97 7.92
N ASN A 113 17.29 -10.17 8.40
CA ASN A 113 17.43 -9.64 9.76
C ASN A 113 16.67 -8.30 9.90
N GLY A 114 17.32 -7.24 10.42
CA GLY A 114 16.69 -5.94 10.67
C GLY A 114 16.14 -5.30 9.39
N SER A 115 15.14 -4.43 9.54
CA SER A 115 14.50 -3.75 8.42
C SER A 115 14.15 -2.29 8.66
N ILE A 116 14.15 -1.49 7.59
CA ILE A 116 13.61 -0.12 7.56
C ILE A 116 12.43 -0.09 6.58
N LEU A 117 11.27 0.34 7.06
CA LEU A 117 10.07 0.54 6.25
C LEU A 117 10.05 1.96 5.69
N LYS A 118 9.83 2.06 4.38
CA LYS A 118 9.79 3.32 3.64
C LYS A 118 8.57 3.38 2.73
N LEU A 119 8.02 4.57 2.57
CA LEU A 119 6.99 4.87 1.57
C LEU A 119 7.47 6.01 0.69
N ASN A 120 7.58 5.75 -0.62
CA ASN A 120 8.11 6.70 -1.61
C ASN A 120 9.47 7.30 -1.19
N GLY A 121 10.34 6.46 -0.61
CA GLY A 121 11.66 6.86 -0.12
C GLY A 121 11.69 7.53 1.26
N ASN A 122 10.54 7.88 1.84
CA ASN A 122 10.47 8.44 3.20
C ASN A 122 10.50 7.33 4.25
N VAL A 123 11.38 7.43 5.24
CA VAL A 123 11.44 6.48 6.36
C VAL A 123 10.21 6.64 7.24
N ILE A 124 9.57 5.51 7.55
CA ILE A 124 8.36 5.45 8.36
C ILE A 124 8.67 4.85 9.74
N ASP A 125 9.29 3.68 9.77
CA ASP A 125 9.67 2.97 10.99
C ASP A 125 10.75 1.91 10.68
N SER A 126 11.28 1.25 11.70
CA SER A 126 12.28 0.19 11.59
C SER A 126 12.12 -0.91 12.63
N ILE A 127 12.58 -2.12 12.31
CA ILE A 127 12.81 -3.22 13.25
C ILE A 127 14.33 -3.47 13.30
N ALA A 128 14.93 -3.37 14.48
CA ALA A 128 16.33 -3.76 14.65
C ALA A 128 16.48 -5.29 14.48
N GLY A 129 17.56 -5.74 13.86
CA GLY A 129 17.91 -7.16 13.73
C GLY A 129 18.11 -7.83 15.09
N PHE A 130 18.56 -7.06 16.09
CA PHE A 130 18.55 -7.46 17.50
C PHE A 130 18.34 -6.27 18.44
N ASP A 131 17.32 -6.32 19.28
CA ASP A 131 17.00 -5.24 20.22
C ASP A 131 17.64 -5.40 21.62
N GLY A 132 18.48 -6.42 21.80
CA GLY A 132 19.04 -6.80 23.11
C GLY A 132 18.31 -7.98 23.77
N SER A 133 17.13 -8.36 23.29
CA SER A 133 16.33 -9.47 23.81
C SER A 133 15.91 -10.44 22.71
N LEU A 134 15.31 -9.92 21.63
CA LEU A 134 14.75 -10.70 20.52
C LEU A 134 15.41 -10.33 19.20
N ARG A 135 15.46 -11.30 18.29
CA ARG A 135 15.83 -11.06 16.91
C ARG A 135 14.62 -10.57 16.12
N SER A 136 14.85 -9.80 15.05
CA SER A 136 13.79 -9.24 14.20
C SER A 136 12.76 -10.28 13.73
N TYR A 137 13.20 -11.49 13.36
CA TYR A 137 12.33 -12.58 12.90
C TYR A 137 11.45 -13.22 14.00
N GLN A 138 11.71 -12.86 15.27
CA GLN A 138 10.94 -13.29 16.44
C GLN A 138 9.96 -12.22 16.93
N THR A 139 9.99 -11.03 16.32
CA THR A 139 9.13 -9.91 16.67
C THR A 139 8.48 -9.33 15.41
N ASN A 140 7.42 -8.55 15.59
CA ASN A 140 6.72 -7.89 14.50
C ASN A 140 6.32 -6.48 14.93
N LYS A 141 6.01 -5.66 13.93
CA LYS A 141 5.37 -4.36 14.15
C LYS A 141 4.11 -4.25 13.33
N SER A 142 3.16 -3.51 13.87
CA SER A 142 1.97 -3.01 13.18
C SER A 142 1.95 -1.49 13.25
N ILE A 143 1.83 -0.84 12.10
CA ILE A 143 1.70 0.62 12.03
C ILE A 143 0.56 1.03 11.08
N SER A 144 0.04 2.23 11.30
CA SER A 144 -0.85 2.92 10.36
C SER A 144 -0.15 4.15 9.79
N ILE A 145 0.03 4.19 8.48
CA ILE A 145 0.61 5.30 7.74
C ILE A 145 -0.55 6.17 7.25
N THR A 146 -0.77 7.31 7.90
CA THR A 146 -1.86 8.25 7.58
C THR A 146 -1.37 9.66 7.23
N ASN A 147 -0.06 9.91 7.33
CA ASN A 147 0.51 11.19 6.96
C ASN A 147 0.52 11.33 5.43
N SER A 148 -0.35 12.19 4.93
CA SER A 148 -0.54 12.47 3.50
C SER A 148 0.73 12.92 2.79
N ALA A 149 1.71 13.48 3.49
CA ALA A 149 2.98 13.91 2.90
C ALA A 149 3.82 12.75 2.33
N PHE A 150 3.53 11.51 2.73
CA PHE A 150 4.23 10.33 2.22
C PHE A 150 3.57 9.71 0.99
N PHE A 151 2.33 10.09 0.66
CA PHE A 151 1.61 9.59 -0.50
C PHE A 151 1.71 10.56 -1.66
N VAL A 152 1.84 10.02 -2.87
CA VAL A 152 1.86 10.81 -4.11
C VAL A 152 0.70 10.41 -5.03
N PRO A 153 0.19 11.32 -5.88
CA PRO A 153 -0.71 10.92 -6.95
C PRO A 153 -0.05 9.91 -7.88
N GLY A 154 -0.81 8.91 -8.34
CA GLY A 154 -0.30 7.84 -9.21
C GLY A 154 0.40 6.71 -8.43
N VAL A 155 1.48 6.18 -8.99
CA VAL A 155 2.19 5.01 -8.44
C VAL A 155 2.97 5.39 -7.18
N ASN A 156 2.74 4.63 -6.12
CA ASN A 156 3.44 4.68 -4.85
C ASN A 156 4.22 3.38 -4.63
N ILE A 157 5.38 3.47 -3.99
CA ILE A 157 6.26 2.32 -3.72
C ILE A 157 6.43 2.16 -2.21
N LEU A 158 6.08 0.98 -1.70
CA LEU A 158 6.36 0.55 -0.34
C LEU A 158 7.63 -0.30 -0.36
N THR A 159 8.64 0.11 0.39
CA THR A 159 9.95 -0.54 0.42
C THR A 159 10.28 -0.99 1.83
N PHE A 160 10.80 -2.21 1.96
CA PHE A 160 11.48 -2.69 3.15
C PHE A 160 12.95 -2.88 2.80
N GLU A 161 13.82 -2.06 3.39
CA GLU A 161 15.26 -2.26 3.33
C GLU A 161 15.64 -3.30 4.38
N VAL A 162 15.83 -4.55 3.97
CA VAL A 162 16.18 -5.65 4.88
C VAL A 162 17.68 -5.86 4.84
N THR A 163 18.32 -5.84 6.01
CA THR A 163 19.74 -6.08 6.16
C THR A 163 19.99 -7.57 6.40
N ASN A 164 20.87 -8.18 5.63
CA ASN A 164 21.37 -9.54 5.84
C ASN A 164 22.69 -9.49 6.62
N GLY A 165 22.64 -9.98 7.86
CA GLY A 165 23.70 -9.88 8.86
C GLY A 165 23.26 -9.15 10.14
N GLY A 166 24.23 -8.82 10.98
CA GLY A 166 24.01 -7.92 12.12
C GLY A 166 23.74 -6.50 11.66
N ASP A 167 23.01 -5.72 12.47
CA ASP A 167 22.64 -4.33 12.14
C ASP A 167 23.85 -3.43 11.83
N ASP A 168 25.04 -3.79 12.33
CA ASP A 168 26.31 -3.09 12.14
C ASP A 168 27.36 -3.89 11.33
N THR A 169 27.12 -5.17 11.04
CA THR A 169 28.05 -6.04 10.30
C THR A 169 27.31 -6.95 9.32
N PHE A 170 27.53 -6.74 8.03
CA PHE A 170 27.00 -7.63 7.00
C PHE A 170 27.67 -9.01 7.06
N SER A 171 26.85 -10.04 6.90
CA SER A 171 27.32 -11.43 6.81
C SER A 171 26.39 -12.21 5.91
N ASN A 172 26.93 -13.19 5.19
CA ASN A 172 26.09 -14.08 4.41
C ASN A 172 25.19 -14.91 5.33
N GLY A 173 23.96 -15.13 4.89
CA GLY A 173 22.97 -15.82 5.70
C GLY A 173 21.59 -15.86 5.05
N PRO A 174 20.63 -16.50 5.72
CA PRO A 174 19.24 -16.46 5.32
C PRO A 174 18.70 -15.03 5.44
N ILE A 175 17.81 -14.67 4.51
CA ILE A 175 17.10 -13.40 4.51
C ILE A 175 15.61 -13.67 4.25
N GLY A 176 14.75 -12.80 4.78
CA GLY A 176 13.33 -12.86 4.45
C GLY A 176 12.54 -11.64 4.91
N LEU A 177 11.37 -11.49 4.30
CA LEU A 177 10.35 -10.54 4.71
C LEU A 177 8.99 -11.25 4.76
N ILE A 178 8.18 -10.93 5.77
CA ILE A 178 6.74 -11.16 5.74
C ILE A 178 6.06 -9.81 6.00
N ALA A 179 5.15 -9.40 5.11
CA ALA A 179 4.40 -8.16 5.27
C ALA A 179 2.93 -8.37 4.87
N ASP A 180 2.04 -8.06 5.80
CA ASP A 180 0.59 -7.98 5.56
C ASP A 180 0.18 -6.51 5.44
N VAL A 181 -0.31 -6.13 4.27
CA VAL A 181 -0.57 -4.74 3.90
C VAL A 181 -1.96 -4.57 3.34
N ASN A 182 -2.68 -3.60 3.86
CA ASN A 182 -3.95 -3.15 3.34
C ASN A 182 -4.08 -1.63 3.49
N GLY A 183 -5.04 -1.03 2.82
CA GLY A 183 -5.26 0.40 2.95
C GLY A 183 -6.56 0.87 2.35
N THR A 184 -6.85 2.14 2.57
CA THR A 184 -8.04 2.81 2.02
C THR A 184 -7.68 4.18 1.46
N VAL A 185 -8.46 4.65 0.50
CA VAL A 185 -8.29 5.96 -0.14
C VAL A 185 -9.65 6.45 -0.67
N ASN A 186 -9.88 7.75 -0.73
CA ASN A 186 -11.10 8.29 -1.33
C ASN A 186 -10.89 8.59 -2.82
N ALA A 187 -11.91 8.31 -3.63
CA ALA A 187 -11.94 8.76 -5.02
C ALA A 187 -11.87 10.29 -5.11
N VAL A 188 -11.23 10.82 -6.17
CA VAL A 188 -11.30 12.26 -6.46
C VAL A 188 -12.76 12.61 -6.79
N PRO A 189 -13.40 13.58 -6.10
CA PRO A 189 -14.76 13.97 -6.42
C PRO A 189 -14.88 14.41 -7.89
N GLU A 190 -15.87 13.87 -8.61
CA GLU A 190 -16.13 14.31 -9.98
C GLU A 190 -16.39 15.82 -9.98
N PRO A 191 -15.83 16.59 -10.95
CA PRO A 191 -16.06 18.02 -11.00
C PRO A 191 -17.56 18.32 -11.09
N ALA A 192 -18.06 19.21 -10.24
CA ALA A 192 -19.47 19.65 -10.25
C ALA A 192 -19.93 20.16 -11.64
N SER A 193 -18.97 20.58 -12.48
CA SER A 193 -19.18 20.93 -13.89
C SER A 193 -19.78 19.80 -14.73
N MET A 194 -19.47 18.53 -14.44
CA MET A 194 -20.05 17.38 -15.16
C MET A 194 -21.53 17.18 -14.80
N ALA A 195 -21.87 17.32 -13.51
CA ALA A 195 -23.27 17.33 -13.08
C ALA A 195 -24.02 18.53 -13.69
N ALA A 196 -23.40 19.72 -13.70
CA ALA A 196 -23.98 20.92 -14.32
C ALA A 196 -24.16 20.77 -15.85
N LEU A 197 -23.22 20.13 -16.55
CA LEU A 197 -23.32 19.82 -17.96
C LEU A 197 -24.46 18.84 -18.24
N GLY A 198 -24.57 17.76 -17.45
CA GLY A 198 -25.65 16.78 -17.57
C GLY A 198 -27.03 17.42 -17.34
N LEU A 199 -27.17 18.21 -16.28
CA LEU A 199 -28.41 18.94 -15.99
C LEU A 199 -28.72 20.00 -17.04
N GLY A 200 -27.70 20.74 -17.51
CA GLY A 200 -27.83 21.72 -18.59
C GLY A 200 -28.29 21.08 -19.91
N GLY A 201 -27.73 19.92 -20.26
CA GLY A 201 -28.14 19.13 -21.42
C GLY A 201 -29.60 18.68 -21.35
N LEU A 202 -30.04 18.16 -20.19
CA LEU A 202 -31.43 17.77 -19.96
C LEU A 202 -32.39 18.96 -20.04
N ALA A 203 -32.02 20.12 -19.50
CA ALA A 203 -32.81 21.35 -19.59
C ALA A 203 -32.99 21.81 -21.04
N LEU A 204 -31.93 21.75 -21.86
CA LEU A 204 -31.98 22.07 -23.28
C LEU A 204 -32.87 21.10 -24.07
N LEU A 205 -32.78 19.80 -23.79
CA LEU A 205 -33.63 18.77 -24.42
C LEU A 205 -35.11 18.97 -24.07
N ARG A 206 -35.44 19.33 -22.82
CA ARG A 206 -36.81 19.64 -22.40
C ARG A 206 -37.37 20.88 -23.08
N ARG A 207 -36.53 21.90 -23.33
CA ARG A 207 -36.94 23.10 -24.07
C ARG A 207 -37.30 22.80 -25.52
N ARG A 208 -36.57 21.91 -26.19
CA ARG A 208 -36.86 21.54 -27.59
C ARG A 208 -38.20 20.80 -27.76
N ARG A 209 -38.60 19.99 -26.77
CA ARG A 209 -39.89 19.25 -26.81
C ARG A 209 -41.13 20.13 -26.56
N LYS A 210 -40.97 21.35 -26.04
CA LYS A 210 -42.08 22.29 -25.85
C LYS A 210 -42.31 23.24 -27.03
N SER A 211 -41.41 23.23 -28.01
CA SER A 211 -41.46 24.11 -29.18
C SER A 211 -41.84 23.37 -30.48
N ALA A 212 -42.25 22.11 -30.37
CA ALA A 212 -42.93 21.33 -31.41
C ALA A 212 -44.36 21.04 -30.93
#